data_AF-A0A2N2PUN6-F1
#
_entry.id   AF-A0A2N2PUN6-F1
#
_cell.length_a   1.000
_cell.length_b   1.000
_cell.length_c   1.000
_cell.angle_alpha   90.00
_cell.angle_beta   90.00
_cell.angle_gamma   90.00
#
_symmetry.space_group_name_H-M   'P 1'
#
loop_
_entity.id
_entity.type
_entity.pdbx_description
1 polymer ?
#
loop_
_entity_poly.entity_id
_entity_poly.type
_entity_poly.pdbx_seq_one_letter_code
_entity_poly.pdbx_strand_id
1 'polypeptide(L)'
;MALLDVAIRTQGLAAGRAIFPMLRSLQIAVRLPEQVVVNSTFTKILRLKEFKMAASAKPAAIEKAKADHQWPFQKTIAYREYVQFAGPLELAFAGMSVEALAPLLIQINYLGKRGGFLQLHATPTVGDDLPSGFTEITAGVRDTFPLGVLQVLDDFGPQMTFEHADIYDKKRITLGKERVLHHVVLPYRMVRSSRGYTLYHRFDP
;
A
#
# COMPACT_ATOMS: atom_id res chain seq x y z
N MET A 1 2.68 1.68 7.29
CA MET A 1 4.02 1.14 6.97
C MET A 1 5.01 2.15 6.39
N ALA A 2 4.67 2.95 5.36
CA ALA A 2 5.62 3.89 4.73
C ALA A 2 6.24 4.89 5.74
N LEU A 3 5.44 5.48 6.62
CA LEU A 3 5.93 6.40 7.66
C LEU A 3 6.89 5.74 8.66
N LEU A 4 6.65 4.47 9.01
CA LEU A 4 7.54 3.71 9.91
C LEU A 4 8.90 3.43 9.26
N ASP A 5 8.90 3.01 7.98
CA ASP A 5 10.13 2.84 7.20
C ASP A 5 10.96 4.13 7.15
N VAL A 6 10.29 5.24 6.82
CA VAL A 6 10.93 6.56 6.79
C VAL A 6 11.51 6.93 8.15
N ALA A 7 10.73 6.79 9.23
CA ALA A 7 11.20 7.11 10.58
C ALA A 7 12.45 6.30 10.94
N ILE A 8 12.46 4.99 10.66
CA ILE A 8 13.61 4.13 10.95
C ILE A 8 14.83 4.54 10.12
N ARG A 9 14.70 4.75 8.80
CA ARG A 9 15.88 5.04 7.97
C ARG A 9 16.45 6.44 8.18
N THR A 10 15.63 7.40 8.60
CA THR A 10 16.04 8.82 8.73
C THR A 10 16.38 9.21 10.16
N GLN A 11 15.75 8.57 11.15
CA GLN A 11 15.88 8.91 12.58
C GLN A 11 16.37 7.74 13.43
N GLY A 12 16.52 6.55 12.85
CA GLY A 12 17.01 5.35 13.53
C GLY A 12 15.90 4.49 14.15
N LEU A 13 16.28 3.26 14.53
CA LEU A 13 15.37 2.25 15.06
C LEU A 13 14.68 2.68 16.36
N ALA A 14 15.42 3.32 17.26
CA ALA A 14 14.88 3.77 18.55
C ALA A 14 13.75 4.80 18.37
N ALA A 15 13.94 5.77 17.46
CA ALA A 15 12.93 6.76 17.11
C ALA A 15 11.71 6.10 16.44
N GLY A 16 11.95 5.17 15.50
CA GLY A 16 10.89 4.38 14.86
C GLY A 16 10.04 3.59 15.86
N ARG A 17 10.67 2.99 16.88
CA ARG A 17 9.97 2.28 17.95
C ARG A 17 9.16 3.23 18.84
N ALA A 18 9.72 4.39 19.18
CA ALA A 18 9.06 5.39 20.01
C ALA A 18 7.83 6.01 19.32
N ILE A 19 7.90 6.27 18.01
CA ILE A 19 6.82 6.92 17.25
C ILE A 19 5.70 5.93 16.85
N PHE A 20 5.97 4.63 16.87
CA PHE A 20 5.06 3.60 16.39
C PHE A 20 3.63 3.66 16.97
N PRO A 21 3.42 3.88 18.30
CA PRO A 21 2.07 3.97 18.84
C PRO A 21 1.24 5.10 18.21
N MET A 22 1.86 6.24 17.87
CA MET A 22 1.20 7.35 17.19
C MET A 22 0.90 7.02 15.73
N LEU A 23 1.85 6.38 15.03
CA LEU A 23 1.63 5.92 13.65
C LEU A 23 0.51 4.88 13.54
N ARG A 24 0.34 4.06 14.58
CA ARG A 24 -0.72 3.05 14.66
C ARG A 24 -2.11 3.66 14.80
N SER A 25 -2.24 4.75 15.54
CA SER A 25 -3.51 5.46 15.74
C SER A 25 -3.73 6.61 14.76
N LEU A 26 -2.82 6.81 13.81
CA LEU A 26 -2.88 7.92 12.86
C LEU A 26 -4.09 7.73 11.94
N GLN A 27 -5.02 8.69 12.00
CA GLN A 27 -6.15 8.71 11.09
C GLN A 27 -5.71 9.29 9.75
N ILE A 28 -6.17 8.67 8.67
CA ILE A 28 -5.80 9.07 7.31
C ILE A 28 -7.07 9.18 6.49
N ALA A 29 -7.19 10.28 5.75
CA ALA A 29 -8.19 10.45 4.71
C ALA A 29 -7.51 10.79 3.39
N VAL A 30 -8.15 10.42 2.28
CA VAL A 30 -7.63 10.66 0.93
C VAL A 30 -8.66 11.42 0.10
N ARG A 31 -8.18 12.40 -0.67
CA ARG A 31 -8.91 12.97 -1.81
C ARG A 31 -8.18 12.59 -3.08
N LEU A 32 -8.77 11.67 -3.82
CA LEU A 32 -8.21 11.15 -5.06
C LEU A 32 -8.53 12.12 -6.24
N PRO A 33 -7.71 12.12 -7.31
CA PRO A 33 -7.90 13.04 -8.45
C PRO A 33 -9.22 12.81 -9.19
N GLU A 34 -9.61 13.72 -10.08
CA GLU A 34 -10.86 13.57 -10.83
C GLU A 34 -10.91 12.26 -11.64
N GLN A 35 -9.80 11.83 -12.22
CA GLN A 35 -9.75 10.61 -13.02
C GLN A 35 -8.65 9.66 -12.56
N VAL A 36 -8.98 8.37 -12.59
CA VAL A 36 -8.06 7.27 -12.29
C VAL A 36 -8.18 6.20 -13.36
N VAL A 37 -7.04 5.78 -13.90
CA VAL A 37 -6.97 4.66 -14.82
C VAL A 37 -6.27 3.49 -14.15
N VAL A 38 -6.94 2.35 -14.07
CA VAL A 38 -6.35 1.09 -13.64
C VAL A 38 -5.98 0.30 -14.88
N ASN A 39 -4.68 0.13 -15.13
CA ASN A 39 -4.16 -0.64 -16.26
C ASN A 39 -3.85 -2.08 -15.83
N SER A 40 -4.41 -3.05 -16.54
CA SER A 40 -4.22 -4.49 -16.36
C SER A 40 -3.11 -4.98 -17.30
N THR A 41 -1.91 -5.22 -16.77
CA THR A 41 -0.73 -5.58 -17.55
C THR A 41 -0.23 -6.99 -17.24
N PHE A 42 0.00 -7.79 -18.29
CA PHE A 42 0.76 -9.03 -18.21
C PHE A 42 2.23 -8.76 -18.52
N THR A 43 3.10 -8.97 -17.53
CA THR A 43 4.55 -8.74 -17.68
C THR A 43 5.28 -10.07 -17.65
N LYS A 44 6.16 -10.31 -18.63
CA LYS A 44 7.13 -11.42 -18.55
C LYS A 44 8.17 -11.08 -17.48
N ILE A 45 8.33 -11.95 -16.50
CA ILE A 45 9.30 -11.80 -15.42
C ILE A 45 10.20 -13.02 -15.32
N LEU A 46 11.38 -12.82 -14.75
CA LEU A 46 12.26 -13.89 -14.32
C LEU A 46 11.97 -14.21 -12.84
N ARG A 47 11.68 -15.46 -12.53
CA ARG A 47 11.60 -15.96 -11.14
C ARG A 47 12.66 -17.01 -10.91
N LEU A 48 13.15 -17.08 -9.67
CA LEU A 48 14.02 -18.19 -9.28
C LEU A 48 13.28 -19.51 -9.53
N LYS A 49 13.95 -20.46 -10.16
CA LYS A 49 13.37 -21.78 -10.44
C LYS A 49 13.41 -22.62 -9.17
N GLU A 50 12.23 -22.89 -8.62
CA GLU A 50 12.07 -23.74 -7.43
C GLU A 50 11.80 -25.19 -7.85
N PHE A 51 12.57 -26.12 -7.27
CA PHE A 51 12.35 -27.55 -7.46
C PHE A 51 11.63 -28.15 -6.25
N LYS A 52 10.32 -28.36 -6.38
CA LYS A 52 9.48 -29.03 -5.37
C LYS A 52 9.58 -30.55 -5.50
N MET A 53 10.75 -31.10 -5.18
CA MET A 53 11.05 -32.53 -5.21
C MET A 53 12.04 -32.92 -4.11
N ALA A 54 12.20 -34.23 -3.88
CA ALA A 54 13.15 -34.77 -2.91
C ALA A 54 14.57 -34.27 -3.17
N ALA A 55 15.34 -34.04 -2.11
CA ALA A 55 16.68 -33.47 -2.19
C ALA A 55 17.63 -34.28 -3.09
N SER A 56 17.50 -35.61 -3.09
CA SER A 56 18.28 -36.52 -3.93
C SER A 56 18.04 -36.35 -5.44
N ALA A 57 16.85 -35.88 -5.85
CA ALA A 57 16.51 -35.67 -7.25
C ALA A 57 16.85 -34.26 -7.79
N LYS A 58 17.13 -33.30 -6.89
CA LYS A 58 17.44 -31.91 -7.27
C LYS A 58 18.67 -31.75 -8.17
N PRO A 59 19.80 -32.45 -7.95
CA PRO A 59 20.99 -32.28 -8.78
C PRO A 59 20.73 -32.55 -10.26
N ALA A 60 20.07 -33.67 -10.58
CA ALA A 60 19.72 -34.02 -11.96
C ALA A 60 18.74 -33.02 -12.59
N ALA A 61 17.76 -32.53 -11.81
CA ALA A 61 16.81 -31.53 -12.28
C ALA A 61 17.46 -30.15 -12.54
N ILE A 62 18.47 -29.79 -11.76
CA ILE A 62 19.27 -28.57 -11.96
C ILE A 62 20.09 -28.68 -13.25
N GLU A 63 20.80 -29.80 -13.46
CA GLU A 63 21.60 -30.00 -14.68
C GLU A 63 20.74 -29.96 -15.95
N LYS A 64 19.57 -30.61 -15.92
CA LYS A 64 18.60 -30.50 -17.01
C LYS A 64 18.14 -29.05 -17.23
N ALA A 65 17.81 -28.33 -16.16
CA ALA A 65 17.38 -26.93 -16.29
C ALA A 65 18.48 -25.99 -16.78
N LYS A 66 19.76 -26.28 -16.50
CA LYS A 66 20.91 -25.57 -17.08
C LYS A 66 20.98 -25.81 -18.59
N ALA A 67 20.86 -27.06 -19.02
CA ALA A 67 20.86 -27.43 -20.44
C ALA A 67 19.70 -26.75 -21.20
N ASP A 68 18.54 -26.63 -20.57
CA ASP A 68 17.35 -25.96 -21.14
C ASP A 68 17.40 -24.42 -21.04
N HIS A 69 18.49 -23.82 -20.55
CA HIS A 69 18.63 -22.38 -20.28
C HIS A 69 17.51 -21.80 -19.38
N GLN A 70 17.02 -22.61 -18.44
CA GLN A 70 15.99 -22.24 -17.46
C GLN A 70 16.54 -22.22 -16.02
N TRP A 71 17.85 -22.11 -15.85
CA TRP A 71 18.52 -22.03 -14.56
C TRP A 71 19.48 -20.82 -14.52
N PRO A 72 19.54 -20.06 -13.40
CA PRO A 72 18.76 -20.20 -12.17
C PRO A 72 17.34 -19.60 -12.27
N PHE A 73 17.06 -18.86 -13.34
CA PHE A 73 15.77 -18.17 -13.52
C PHE A 73 14.92 -18.82 -14.61
N GLN A 74 13.62 -18.91 -14.34
CA GLN A 74 12.61 -19.29 -15.31
C GLN A 74 11.78 -18.08 -15.75
N LYS A 75 11.41 -18.04 -17.03
CA LYS A 75 10.46 -17.07 -17.57
C LYS A 75 9.06 -17.43 -17.12
N THR A 76 8.36 -16.49 -16.51
CA THR A 76 6.94 -16.63 -16.14
C THR A 76 6.21 -15.33 -16.42
N ILE A 77 4.89 -15.34 -16.30
CA ILE A 77 4.05 -14.17 -16.49
C ILE A 77 3.51 -13.74 -15.14
N ALA A 78 3.66 -12.46 -14.81
CA ALA A 78 2.97 -11.83 -13.70
C ALA A 78 1.85 -10.95 -14.24
N TYR A 79 0.65 -11.14 -13.70
CA TYR A 79 -0.41 -10.16 -13.82
C TYR A 79 -0.19 -9.05 -12.79
N ARG A 80 -0.29 -7.80 -13.23
CA ARG A 80 -0.16 -6.61 -12.38
C ARG A 80 -1.17 -5.57 -12.80
N GLU A 81 -1.72 -4.90 -11.80
CA GLU A 81 -2.54 -3.71 -11.99
C GLU A 81 -1.75 -2.48 -11.57
N TYR A 82 -1.77 -1.45 -12.40
CA TYR A 82 -1.13 -0.17 -12.15
C TYR A 82 -2.19 0.92 -12.12
N VAL A 83 -2.14 1.75 -11.10
CA VAL A 83 -3.02 2.91 -10.96
C VAL A 83 -2.30 4.14 -11.50
N GLN A 84 -2.90 4.79 -12.50
CA GLN A 84 -2.46 6.06 -13.04
C GLN A 84 -3.42 7.15 -12.58
N PHE A 85 -2.86 8.18 -11.96
CA PHE A 85 -3.58 9.33 -11.43
C PHE A 85 -3.55 10.47 -12.45
N ALA A 86 -4.71 10.98 -12.85
CA ALA A 86 -4.80 12.19 -13.67
C ALA A 86 -4.77 13.44 -12.78
N GLY A 87 -3.63 13.68 -12.13
CA GLY A 87 -3.43 14.77 -11.18
C GLY A 87 -2.90 14.31 -9.83
N PRO A 88 -2.65 15.25 -8.90
CA PRO A 88 -2.23 14.91 -7.55
C PRO A 88 -3.37 14.22 -6.78
N LEU A 89 -2.98 13.36 -5.84
CA LEU A 89 -3.85 12.96 -4.74
C LEU A 89 -3.49 13.79 -3.51
N GLU A 90 -4.45 13.98 -2.62
CA GLU A 90 -4.24 14.67 -1.36
C GLU A 90 -4.49 13.72 -0.19
N LEU A 91 -3.71 13.90 0.87
CA LEU A 91 -3.81 13.14 2.10
C LEU A 91 -4.04 14.10 3.24
N ALA A 92 -5.02 13.78 4.09
CA ALA A 92 -5.23 14.45 5.36
C ALA A 92 -4.89 13.47 6.48
N PHE A 93 -4.32 14.00 7.55
CA PHE A 93 -3.84 13.22 8.69
C PHE A 93 -4.35 13.84 9.98
N ALA A 94 -4.79 13.00 10.92
CA ALA A 94 -5.16 13.43 12.27
C ALA A 94 -4.55 12.50 13.33
N GLY A 95 -4.14 13.07 14.46
CA GLY A 95 -3.50 12.35 15.58
C GLY A 95 -1.98 12.55 15.72
N MET A 96 -1.36 13.36 14.86
CA MET A 96 0.04 13.77 14.98
C MET A 96 0.21 15.25 14.61
N SER A 97 1.18 15.93 15.22
CA SER A 97 1.49 17.32 14.88
C SER A 97 2.22 17.43 13.54
N VAL A 98 2.09 18.58 12.88
CA VAL A 98 2.75 18.81 11.58
C VAL A 98 4.28 18.78 11.71
N GLU A 99 4.83 19.21 12.85
CA GLU A 99 6.27 19.20 13.13
C GLU A 99 6.83 17.78 13.20
N ALA A 100 6.05 16.83 13.75
CA ALA A 100 6.44 15.43 13.81
C ALA A 100 6.25 14.72 12.45
N LEU A 101 5.21 15.09 11.71
CA LEU A 101 4.79 14.35 10.51
C LEU A 101 5.44 14.86 9.22
N ALA A 102 5.60 16.17 9.03
CA ALA A 102 6.13 16.75 7.80
C ALA A 102 7.55 16.25 7.43
N PRO A 103 8.50 16.11 8.38
CA PRO A 103 9.81 15.54 8.08
C PRO A 103 9.76 14.09 7.59
N LEU A 104 8.71 13.34 7.96
CA LEU A 104 8.50 11.98 7.48
C LEU A 104 7.83 11.99 6.09
N LEU A 105 6.85 12.85 5.88
CA LEU A 105 6.12 12.92 4.61
C LEU A 105 7.01 13.31 3.43
N ILE A 106 7.92 14.28 3.62
CA ILE A 106 8.86 14.73 2.56
C ILE A 106 9.80 13.60 2.10
N GLN A 107 9.96 12.58 2.93
CA GLN A 107 10.84 11.46 2.68
C GLN A 107 10.10 10.29 2.01
N ILE A 108 8.77 10.29 1.91
CA ILE A 108 8.03 9.24 1.20
C ILE A 108 8.25 9.40 -0.32
N ASN A 109 8.78 8.36 -0.95
CA ASN A 109 9.05 8.34 -2.40
C ASN A 109 8.16 7.33 -3.17
N TYR A 110 7.39 6.51 -2.46
CA TYR A 110 6.43 5.58 -3.06
C TYR A 110 5.38 5.14 -2.04
N LEU A 111 4.21 4.74 -2.54
CA LEU A 111 3.21 4.01 -1.77
C LEU A 111 2.93 2.65 -2.43
N GLY A 112 2.71 1.62 -1.63
CA GLY A 112 2.50 0.26 -2.11
C GLY A 112 3.82 -0.40 -2.59
N LYS A 113 3.90 -0.75 -3.87
CA LYS A 113 5.13 -1.35 -4.45
C LYS A 113 6.12 -0.25 -4.84
N ARG A 114 7.41 -0.59 -4.94
CA ARG A 114 8.48 0.37 -5.36
C ARG A 114 8.23 1.10 -6.68
N GLY A 115 7.37 0.57 -7.56
CA GLY A 115 6.97 1.23 -8.81
C GLY A 115 5.84 2.26 -8.66
N GLY A 116 5.22 2.37 -7.49
CA GLY A 116 4.18 3.37 -7.17
C GLY A 116 4.80 4.68 -6.70
N PHE A 117 5.64 5.27 -7.54
CA PHE A 117 6.35 6.51 -7.23
C PHE A 117 5.39 7.65 -6.90
N LEU A 118 5.70 8.38 -5.83
CA LEU A 118 5.00 9.57 -5.36
C LEU A 118 6.03 10.54 -4.81
N GLN A 119 5.77 11.84 -4.93
CA GLN A 119 6.59 12.88 -4.32
C GLN A 119 5.68 13.94 -3.71
N LEU A 120 6.11 14.48 -2.57
CA LEU A 120 5.40 15.56 -1.91
C LEU A 120 5.39 16.79 -2.84
N HIS A 121 4.19 17.24 -3.20
CA HIS A 121 4.01 18.39 -4.10
C HIS A 121 4.02 19.73 -3.35
N ALA A 122 3.47 19.77 -2.14
CA ALA A 122 3.40 20.95 -1.29
C ALA A 122 3.59 20.57 0.18
N THR A 123 4.09 21.51 0.99
CA THR A 123 4.22 21.34 2.44
C THR A 123 2.84 21.12 3.08
N PRO A 124 2.71 20.19 4.06
CA PRO A 124 1.45 20.01 4.77
C PRO A 124 1.02 21.30 5.48
N THR A 125 -0.26 21.63 5.38
CA THR A 125 -0.90 22.73 6.10
C THR A 125 -1.75 22.19 7.24
N VAL A 126 -1.85 22.96 8.32
CA VAL A 126 -2.74 22.63 9.44
C VAL A 126 -4.12 23.23 9.18
N GLY A 127 -5.17 22.48 9.48
CA GLY A 127 -6.55 22.93 9.45
C GLY A 127 -7.33 22.28 10.59
N ASP A 128 -8.43 22.90 10.99
CA ASP A 128 -9.26 22.44 12.12
C ASP A 128 -10.21 21.32 11.71
N ASP A 129 -10.73 21.38 10.48
CA ASP A 129 -11.71 20.44 9.95
C ASP A 129 -11.20 19.72 8.69
N LEU A 130 -11.68 18.49 8.47
CA LEU A 130 -11.43 17.74 7.25
C LEU A 130 -12.25 18.37 6.09
N PRO A 131 -11.61 18.87 5.01
CA PRO A 131 -12.34 19.46 3.90
C PRO A 131 -13.27 18.47 3.21
N SER A 132 -14.31 18.99 2.54
CA SER A 132 -15.20 18.17 1.72
C SER A 132 -14.46 17.43 0.60
N GLY A 133 -14.96 16.25 0.26
CA GLY A 133 -14.41 15.40 -0.82
C GLY A 133 -13.28 14.47 -0.39
N PHE A 134 -12.88 14.47 0.89
CA PHE A 134 -12.01 13.45 1.46
C PHE A 134 -12.80 12.21 1.87
N THR A 135 -12.17 11.05 1.72
CA THR A 135 -12.67 9.76 2.22
C THR A 135 -11.76 9.27 3.33
N GLU A 136 -12.27 9.09 4.55
CA GLU A 136 -11.51 8.49 5.65
C GLU A 136 -11.25 7.00 5.38
N ILE A 137 -9.97 6.60 5.36
CA ILE A 137 -9.56 5.25 4.98
C ILE A 137 -9.20 4.36 6.17
N THR A 138 -9.18 4.92 7.39
CA THR A 138 -8.81 4.27 8.66
C THR A 138 -10.01 3.99 9.58
N ALA A 139 -11.24 4.30 9.16
CA ALA A 139 -12.45 4.14 9.97
C ALA A 139 -13.50 3.20 9.37
N GLY A 140 -13.41 2.89 8.07
CA GLY A 140 -14.45 2.21 7.31
C GLY A 140 -15.73 3.04 7.15
N VAL A 141 -16.65 2.57 6.31
CA VAL A 141 -17.97 3.19 6.12
C VAL A 141 -18.83 3.03 7.38
N ARG A 142 -19.43 4.13 7.85
CA ARG A 142 -20.31 4.19 9.02
C ARG A 142 -21.69 4.72 8.63
N ASP A 143 -22.73 4.13 9.20
CA ASP A 143 -24.16 4.53 9.19
C ASP A 143 -24.88 4.59 7.83
N THR A 144 -24.23 5.09 6.79
CA THR A 144 -24.77 5.20 5.43
C THR A 144 -23.80 4.59 4.44
N PHE A 145 -24.30 3.83 3.47
CA PHE A 145 -23.46 3.23 2.43
C PHE A 145 -23.47 4.14 1.20
N PRO A 146 -22.42 4.94 0.95
CA PRO A 146 -22.41 5.87 -0.17
C PRO A 146 -22.29 5.10 -1.49
N LEU A 147 -22.66 5.76 -2.59
CA LEU A 147 -22.37 5.26 -3.91
C LEU A 147 -20.85 5.30 -4.14
N GLY A 148 -20.30 4.31 -4.85
CA GLY A 148 -18.90 4.34 -5.28
C GLY A 148 -18.30 2.96 -5.49
N VAL A 149 -16.96 2.92 -5.47
CA VAL A 149 -16.18 1.68 -5.58
C VAL A 149 -15.80 1.20 -4.19
N LEU A 150 -16.37 0.08 -3.77
CA LEU A 150 -15.98 -0.58 -2.52
C LEU A 150 -14.55 -1.13 -2.62
N GLN A 151 -13.74 -0.83 -1.61
CA GLN A 151 -12.39 -1.32 -1.41
C GLN A 151 -12.27 -1.84 0.02
N VAL A 152 -11.45 -2.87 0.20
CA VAL A 152 -11.11 -3.41 1.52
C VAL A 152 -9.65 -3.05 1.79
N LEU A 153 -9.44 -2.14 2.74
CA LEU A 153 -8.12 -1.67 3.12
C LEU A 153 -7.66 -2.36 4.40
N ASP A 154 -6.36 -2.62 4.45
CA ASP A 154 -5.70 -3.27 5.57
C ASP A 154 -5.03 -2.23 6.46
N ASP A 155 -5.24 -2.33 7.76
CA ASP A 155 -4.71 -1.38 8.73
C ASP A 155 -4.32 -2.04 10.07
N PHE A 156 -3.66 -1.29 10.94
CA PHE A 156 -3.26 -1.75 12.25
C PHE A 156 -4.45 -1.85 13.21
N GLY A 157 -4.59 -3.02 13.82
CA GLY A 157 -5.53 -3.19 14.92
C GLY A 157 -5.01 -2.62 16.24
N PRO A 158 -5.87 -2.45 17.24
CA PRO A 158 -5.53 -1.82 18.51
C PRO A 158 -4.47 -2.59 19.32
N GLN A 159 -4.26 -3.88 19.04
CA GLN A 159 -3.24 -4.72 19.70
C GLN A 159 -1.90 -4.73 18.96
N MET A 160 -1.81 -4.07 17.80
CA MET A 160 -0.56 -3.98 17.06
C MET A 160 0.52 -3.28 17.90
N THR A 161 1.69 -3.88 18.00
CA THR A 161 2.89 -3.30 18.64
C THR A 161 4.05 -3.26 17.65
N PHE A 162 5.12 -2.56 18.00
CA PHE A 162 6.30 -2.49 17.14
C PHE A 162 6.89 -3.88 16.85
N GLU A 163 6.94 -4.76 17.85
CA GLU A 163 7.44 -6.14 17.67
C GLU A 163 6.59 -6.96 16.71
N HIS A 164 5.30 -6.64 16.53
CA HIS A 164 4.50 -7.29 15.49
C HIS A 164 4.88 -6.81 14.09
N ALA A 165 5.34 -5.56 13.94
CA ALA A 165 5.77 -5.00 12.66
C ALA A 165 7.22 -5.38 12.30
N ASP A 166 8.01 -5.78 13.29
CA ASP A 166 9.39 -6.22 13.12
C ASP A 166 9.45 -7.62 12.46
N ILE A 167 10.07 -7.70 11.29
CA ILE A 167 10.23 -8.94 10.53
C ILE A 167 11.19 -9.94 11.17
N TYR A 168 12.00 -9.50 12.13
CA TYR A 168 12.94 -10.34 12.88
C TYR A 168 12.33 -10.91 14.16
N ASP A 169 11.20 -10.36 14.61
CA ASP A 169 10.42 -10.90 15.70
C ASP A 169 9.48 -12.01 15.18
N LYS A 170 9.03 -12.88 16.09
CA LYS A 170 8.15 -14.02 15.79
C LYS A 170 6.72 -13.81 16.30
N LYS A 171 6.40 -12.63 16.83
CA LYS A 171 5.02 -12.31 17.25
C LYS A 171 4.06 -12.48 16.08
N ARG A 172 2.93 -13.11 16.38
CA ARG A 172 1.92 -13.46 15.39
C ARG A 172 0.94 -12.31 15.23
N ILE A 173 0.68 -11.91 14.00
CA ILE A 173 -0.40 -10.99 13.65
C ILE A 173 -1.68 -11.80 13.40
N THR A 174 -2.76 -11.43 14.10
CA THR A 174 -4.09 -12.02 13.97
C THR A 174 -5.10 -10.98 13.48
N LEU A 175 -5.91 -11.37 12.49
CA LEU A 175 -7.00 -10.54 11.98
C LEU A 175 -8.04 -10.29 13.09
N GLY A 176 -8.50 -9.05 13.22
CA GLY A 176 -9.41 -8.58 14.28
C GLY A 176 -8.71 -8.13 15.56
N LYS A 177 -7.39 -8.30 15.68
CA LYS A 177 -6.61 -7.91 16.87
C LYS A 177 -5.47 -6.95 16.54
N GLU A 178 -4.40 -7.46 15.93
CA GLU A 178 -3.24 -6.67 15.51
C GLU A 178 -3.41 -6.13 14.08
N ARG A 179 -4.33 -6.71 13.31
CA ARG A 179 -4.66 -6.33 11.93
C ARG A 179 -6.16 -6.18 11.79
N VAL A 180 -6.63 -5.12 11.15
CA VAL A 180 -8.06 -4.88 10.89
C VAL A 180 -8.29 -4.57 9.42
N LEU A 181 -9.52 -4.77 8.96
CA LEU A 181 -9.92 -4.46 7.59
C LEU A 181 -11.00 -3.37 7.61
N HIS A 182 -10.77 -2.30 6.87
CA HIS A 182 -11.73 -1.23 6.67
C HIS A 182 -12.39 -1.37 5.31
N HIS A 183 -13.71 -1.49 5.29
CA HIS A 183 -14.51 -1.36 4.08
C HIS A 183 -14.66 0.12 3.78
N VAL A 184 -14.10 0.57 2.67
CA VAL A 184 -14.08 1.98 2.26
C VAL A 184 -14.73 2.09 0.89
N VAL A 185 -15.61 3.06 0.70
CA VAL A 185 -16.19 3.34 -0.61
C VAL A 185 -15.54 4.60 -1.17
N LEU A 186 -14.81 4.44 -2.26
CA LEU A 186 -14.21 5.57 -2.97
C LEU A 186 -15.26 6.18 -3.91
N PRO A 187 -15.39 7.52 -3.99
CA PRO A 187 -16.45 8.21 -4.73
C PRO A 187 -16.18 8.22 -6.24
N TYR A 188 -16.01 7.04 -6.84
CA TYR A 188 -15.75 6.84 -8.25
C TYR A 188 -16.87 6.07 -8.93
N ARG A 189 -17.10 6.39 -10.19
CA ARG A 189 -17.88 5.57 -11.11
C ARG A 189 -17.01 5.09 -12.25
N MET A 190 -17.24 3.87 -12.70
CA MET A 190 -16.61 3.35 -13.91
C MET A 190 -17.18 4.06 -15.13
N VAL A 191 -16.31 4.67 -15.95
CA VAL A 191 -16.71 5.38 -17.17
C VAL A 191 -16.44 4.55 -18.42
N ARG A 192 -15.32 3.81 -18.43
CA ARG A 192 -14.97 2.92 -19.52
C ARG A 192 -14.17 1.73 -18.99
N SER A 193 -14.37 0.56 -19.57
CA SER A 193 -13.54 -0.61 -19.32
C SER A 193 -13.24 -1.35 -20.62
N SER A 194 -12.08 -1.96 -20.68
CA SER A 194 -11.62 -2.83 -21.75
C SER A 194 -10.77 -3.95 -21.15
N ARG A 195 -10.25 -4.85 -22.00
CA ARG A 195 -9.31 -5.89 -21.55
C ARG A 195 -8.04 -5.33 -20.89
N GLY A 196 -7.58 -4.15 -21.31
CA GLY A 196 -6.30 -3.60 -20.88
C GLY A 196 -6.39 -2.53 -19.78
N TYR A 197 -7.57 -1.95 -19.55
CA TYR A 197 -7.72 -0.92 -18.54
C TYR A 197 -9.18 -0.68 -18.14
N THR A 198 -9.35 -0.04 -17.00
CA THR A 198 -10.61 0.55 -16.54
C THR A 198 -10.38 2.00 -16.14
N LEU A 199 -11.20 2.91 -16.68
CA LEU A 199 -11.22 4.33 -16.36
C LEU A 199 -12.35 4.62 -15.37
N TYR A 200 -12.00 5.34 -14.31
CA TYR A 200 -12.90 5.83 -13.30
C TYR A 200 -12.92 7.36 -13.28
N HIS A 201 -14.10 7.94 -13.06
CA HIS A 201 -14.26 9.36 -12.74
C HIS A 201 -14.82 9.55 -11.35
N ARG A 202 -14.22 10.48 -10.61
CA ARG A 202 -14.69 10.91 -9.30
C ARG A 202 -15.97 11.69 -9.50
N PHE A 203 -16.92 11.49 -8.60
CA PHE A 203 -18.06 12.40 -8.44
C PHE A 203 -17.95 13.03 -7.06
N ASP A 204 -18.47 14.24 -6.93
CA ASP A 204 -18.62 14.86 -5.63
C ASP A 204 -19.87 14.24 -4.98
N PRO A 205 -19.72 13.57 -3.82
CA PRO A 205 -20.85 13.01 -3.09
C PRO A 205 -21.76 14.09 -2.47
#